data_AF-A0A0G1TC04-F1
#
_entry.id   AF-A0A0G1TC04-F1
#
_cell.length_a   1.000
_cell.length_b   1.000
_cell.length_c   1.000
_cell.angle_alpha   90.00
_cell.angle_beta   90.00
_cell.angle_gamma   90.00
#
_symmetry.space_group_name_H-M   'P 1'
#
loop_
_entity.id
_entity.type
_entity.pdbx_description
1 polymer ?
#
loop_
_entity_poly.entity_id
_entity_poly.type
_entity_poly.pdbx_seq_one_letter_code
_entity_poly.pdbx_strand_id
1 'polypeptide(L)'
;MLAALIYECEGGKSEKSSLEFTNSDPDLVRIFLRLLRESVSLDESKFRVVMHLHSYHDEAVEKNFWSKIIQIDKKQFLKTYQKHESGNAKPGYRGCVQIKYFDVNIKRVLLEGKKILAIKLGL
;
A
#
# COMPACT_ATOMS: atom_id res chain seq x y z
N MET A 1 -15.53 -2.16 4.90
CA MET A 1 -15.18 -3.28 5.82
C MET A 1 -14.06 -4.15 5.26
N LEU A 2 -14.09 -4.58 3.99
CA LEU A 2 -12.98 -5.37 3.40
C LEU A 2 -11.62 -4.66 3.40
N ALA A 3 -11.58 -3.35 3.10
CA ALA A 3 -10.35 -2.56 3.19
C ALA A 3 -9.72 -2.60 4.59
N ALA A 4 -10.55 -2.63 5.65
CA ALA A 4 -10.09 -2.70 7.03
C ALA A 4 -9.44 -4.05 7.35
N LEU A 5 -9.99 -5.15 6.84
CA LEU A 5 -9.42 -6.48 7.02
C LEU A 5 -8.09 -6.64 6.28
N ILE A 6 -8.03 -6.22 5.01
CA ILE A 6 -6.78 -6.23 4.24
C ILE A 6 -5.72 -5.38 4.94
N TYR A 7 -6.11 -4.20 5.43
CA TYR A 7 -5.22 -3.32 6.18
C TYR A 7 -4.77 -3.92 7.52
N GLU A 8 -5.61 -4.68 8.21
CA GLU A 8 -5.21 -5.36 9.44
C GLU A 8 -4.11 -6.41 9.18
N CYS A 9 -4.17 -7.11 8.04
CA CYS A 9 -3.19 -8.14 7.68
C CYS A 9 -1.86 -7.57 7.16
N GLU A 10 -1.92 -6.52 6.34
CA GLU A 10 -0.78 -6.04 5.54
C GLU A 10 -0.38 -4.57 5.86
N GLY A 11 -1.15 -3.90 6.72
CA GLY A 11 -0.96 -2.49 7.05
C GLY A 11 0.17 -2.24 8.06
N GLY A 12 0.70 -1.02 8.01
CA GLY A 12 1.75 -0.56 8.91
C GLY A 12 1.29 -0.44 10.36
N LYS A 13 2.09 -1.02 11.26
CA LYS A 13 1.82 -1.08 12.71
C LYS A 13 2.06 0.23 13.45
N SER A 14 2.74 1.20 12.86
CA SER A 14 3.07 2.48 13.52
C SER A 14 1.82 3.31 13.83
N GLU A 15 1.45 3.45 15.10
CA GLU A 15 0.22 4.13 15.54
C GLU A 15 0.21 5.64 15.28
N LYS A 16 1.38 6.29 15.28
CA LYS A 16 1.52 7.75 15.17
C LYS A 16 1.69 8.26 13.73
N SER A 17 1.78 7.37 12.76
CA SER A 17 2.10 7.73 11.37
C SER A 17 0.88 7.74 10.46
N SER A 18 1.10 8.16 9.22
CA SER A 18 0.23 7.92 8.08
C SER A 18 -0.24 6.47 7.99
N LEU A 19 -1.34 6.25 7.27
CA LEU A 19 -1.68 4.93 6.76
C LEU A 19 -0.52 4.46 5.88
N GLU A 20 0.00 3.26 6.16
CA GLU A 20 1.04 2.62 5.34
C GLU A 20 0.56 1.22 4.95
N PHE A 21 0.73 0.84 3.70
CA PHE A 21 0.36 -0.47 3.19
C PHE A 21 1.44 -0.94 2.23
N THR A 22 2.07 -2.08 2.51
CA THR A 22 3.20 -2.57 1.73
C THR A 22 2.93 -3.96 1.20
N ASN A 23 2.95 -4.16 -0.12
CA ASN A 23 2.79 -5.49 -0.70
C ASN A 23 3.48 -5.61 -2.07
N SER A 24 3.86 -6.83 -2.46
CA SER A 24 4.48 -7.15 -3.75
C SER A 24 3.50 -7.66 -4.80
N ASP A 25 2.32 -8.13 -4.39
CA ASP A 25 1.28 -8.62 -5.28
C ASP A 25 0.54 -7.41 -5.91
N PRO A 26 0.65 -7.20 -7.23
CA PRO A 26 0.02 -6.07 -7.90
C PRO A 26 -1.51 -6.06 -7.78
N ASP A 27 -2.15 -7.23 -7.77
CA ASP A 27 -3.60 -7.35 -7.71
C ASP A 27 -4.09 -7.02 -6.29
N LEU A 28 -3.39 -7.50 -5.25
CA LEU A 28 -3.76 -7.17 -3.87
C LEU A 28 -3.61 -5.67 -3.58
N VAL A 29 -2.54 -5.02 -4.07
CA VAL A 29 -2.36 -3.57 -3.93
C VAL A 29 -3.49 -2.83 -4.63
N ARG A 30 -3.85 -3.24 -5.85
CA ARG A 30 -4.93 -2.61 -6.62
C ARG A 30 -6.29 -2.79 -5.94
N ILE A 31 -6.58 -3.99 -5.44
CA ILE A 31 -7.81 -4.31 -4.70
C ILE A 31 -7.88 -3.44 -3.45
N PHE A 32 -6.79 -3.35 -2.68
CA PHE A 32 -6.75 -2.52 -1.47
C PHE A 32 -7.06 -1.05 -1.79
N LEU A 33 -6.40 -0.45 -2.78
CA LEU A 33 -6.60 0.95 -3.14
C LEU A 33 -8.01 1.23 -3.66
N ARG A 34 -8.57 0.32 -4.46
CA ARG A 34 -9.95 0.42 -4.91
C ARG A 34 -10.91 0.42 -3.73
N LEU A 35 -10.80 -0.57 -2.85
CA LEU A 35 -11.66 -0.68 -1.67
C LEU A 35 -11.48 0.51 -0.72
N LEU A 36 -10.27 1.06 -0.61
CA LEU A 36 -10.00 2.26 0.19
C LEU A 36 -10.74 3.47 -0.39
N ARG A 37 -10.62 3.72 -1.70
CA ARG A 37 -11.32 4.80 -2.42
C ARG A 37 -12.85 4.66 -2.34
N GLU A 38 -13.36 3.44 -2.32
CA GLU A 38 -14.79 3.16 -2.17
C GLU A 38 -15.28 3.28 -0.71
N SER A 39 -14.39 3.15 0.28
CA SER A 39 -14.75 3.13 1.72
C SER A 39 -14.74 4.51 2.38
N VAL A 40 -13.95 5.46 1.87
CA VAL A 40 -13.74 6.77 2.49
C VAL A 40 -13.48 7.83 1.42
N SER A 41 -13.80 9.10 1.72
CA SER A 41 -13.41 10.22 0.85
C SER A 41 -11.91 10.48 0.97
N LEU A 42 -11.20 10.43 -0.15
CA LEU A 42 -9.76 10.63 -0.20
C LEU A 42 -9.41 11.84 -1.07
N ASP A 43 -8.35 12.53 -0.67
CA ASP A 43 -7.63 13.49 -1.48
C ASP A 43 -6.45 12.75 -2.13
N GLU A 44 -6.56 12.47 -3.43
CA GLU A 44 -5.55 11.72 -4.17
C GLU A 44 -4.16 12.37 -4.10
N SER A 45 -4.06 13.68 -3.85
CA SER A 45 -2.78 14.38 -3.72
C SER A 45 -2.00 14.01 -2.45
N LYS A 46 -2.65 13.41 -1.45
CA LYS A 46 -2.05 12.96 -0.19
C LYS A 46 -1.34 11.60 -0.29
N PHE A 47 -1.52 10.87 -1.40
CA PHE A 47 -0.80 9.62 -1.60
C PHE A 47 0.70 9.87 -1.80
N ARG A 48 1.53 8.99 -1.23
CA ARG A 48 2.94 8.85 -1.53
C ARG A 48 3.27 7.39 -1.74
N VAL A 49 4.23 7.10 -2.63
CA VAL A 49 4.61 5.73 -2.95
C VAL A 49 6.12 5.58 -2.78
N VAL A 50 6.55 4.54 -2.08
CA VAL A 50 7.96 4.13 -2.04
C VAL A 50 8.05 2.77 -2.71
N MET A 51 8.86 2.66 -3.75
CA MET A 51 9.20 1.35 -4.31
C MET A 51 10.35 0.74 -3.53
N HIS A 52 10.29 -0.55 -3.28
CA HIS A 52 11.37 -1.33 -2.68
C HIS A 52 11.91 -2.27 -3.74
N LEU A 53 13.03 -1.88 -4.35
CA LEU A 53 13.63 -2.56 -5.48
C LEU A 53 14.98 -3.16 -5.10
N HIS A 54 15.29 -4.34 -5.62
CA HIS A 54 16.66 -4.84 -5.69
C HIS A 54 17.47 -4.14 -6.79
N SER A 55 18.80 -4.27 -6.69
CA SER A 55 19.82 -3.71 -7.59
C SER A 55 19.59 -4.03 -9.08
N TYR A 56 19.03 -5.21 -9.38
CA TYR A 56 18.82 -5.71 -10.74
C TYR A 56 17.54 -5.17 -11.40
N HIS A 57 16.69 -4.45 -10.68
CA HIS A 57 15.53 -3.82 -11.29
C HIS A 57 15.89 -2.50 -11.97
N ASP A 58 15.25 -2.24 -13.10
CA ASP A 58 15.22 -0.91 -13.69
C ASP A 58 14.15 -0.07 -12.98
N GLU A 59 14.58 0.95 -12.24
CA GLU A 59 13.68 1.81 -11.47
C GLU A 59 12.64 2.50 -12.35
N ALA A 60 12.99 2.94 -13.56
CA ALA A 60 12.06 3.63 -14.44
C ALA A 60 10.97 2.69 -14.97
N VAL A 61 11.36 1.46 -15.33
CA VAL A 61 10.42 0.41 -15.75
C VAL A 61 9.45 0.07 -14.62
N GLU A 62 9.96 -0.18 -13.41
CA GLU A 62 9.12 -0.55 -12.28
C GLU A 62 8.23 0.62 -11.82
N LYS A 63 8.72 1.86 -11.85
CA LYS A 63 7.92 3.06 -11.58
C LYS A 63 6.76 3.20 -12.57
N ASN A 64 7.01 2.92 -13.85
CA ASN A 64 5.97 2.95 -14.88
C ASN A 64 4.92 1.88 -14.65
N PHE A 65 5.35 0.66 -14.35
CA PHE A 65 4.47 -0.46 -14.03
C PHE A 65 3.58 -0.13 -12.83
N TRP A 66 4.19 0.19 -11.69
CA TRP A 66 3.46 0.44 -10.45
C TRP A 66 2.52 1.64 -10.56
N SER A 67 2.95 2.76 -11.14
CA SER A 67 2.10 3.95 -11.36
C SER A 67 0.84 3.61 -12.17
N LYS A 68 0.97 2.77 -13.21
CA LYS A 68 -0.17 2.33 -14.03
C LYS A 68 -1.12 1.42 -13.26
N ILE A 69 -0.59 0.48 -12.47
CA ILE A 69 -1.39 -0.49 -11.71
C ILE A 69 -2.19 0.19 -10.59
N ILE A 70 -1.55 1.07 -9.83
CA ILE A 70 -2.14 1.70 -8.63
C ILE A 70 -2.89 3.01 -8.93
N GLN A 71 -2.72 3.53 -10.15
CA GLN A 71 -3.30 4.79 -10.62
C GLN A 71 -2.89 5.97 -9.74
N ILE A 72 -1.59 6.08 -9.44
CA ILE A 72 -1.00 7.21 -8.71
C ILE A 72 0.08 7.82 -9.61
N ASP A 73 0.09 9.15 -9.70
CA ASP A 73 1.04 9.88 -10.56
C ASP A 73 2.49 9.66 -10.07
N LYS A 74 3.41 9.51 -11.03
CA LYS A 74 4.84 9.28 -10.74
C LYS A 74 5.47 10.39 -9.90
N LYS A 75 4.93 11.62 -9.94
CA LYS A 75 5.36 12.76 -9.10
C LYS A 75 5.12 12.51 -7.61
N GLN A 76 4.25 11.57 -7.26
CA GLN A 76 3.97 11.18 -5.88
C GLN A 76 4.85 10.02 -5.40
N PHE A 77 5.73 9.50 -6.26
CA PHE A 77 6.71 8.49 -5.89
C PHE A 77 7.89 9.18 -5.20
N LEU A 78 8.19 8.75 -3.99
CA LEU A 78 9.34 9.18 -3.21
C LEU A 78 10.60 8.41 -3.66
N LYS A 79 11.73 8.72 -3.03
CA LYS A 79 12.99 8.01 -3.25
C LYS A 79 12.79 6.50 -3.06
N THR A 80 13.13 5.74 -4.10
CA THR A 80 13.13 4.29 -4.10
C THR A 80 14.06 3.75 -3.00
N TYR A 81 13.57 2.78 -2.24
CA TYR A 81 14.36 2.05 -1.26
C TYR A 81 15.09 0.89 -1.94
N GLN A 82 16.41 0.89 -1.85
CA GLN A 82 17.26 -0.18 -2.37
C GLN A 82 17.32 -1.33 -1.36
N LYS A 83 16.66 -2.44 -1.71
CA LYS A 83 16.56 -3.63 -0.87
C LYS A 83 17.78 -4.52 -1.10
N HIS A 84 18.45 -4.89 -0.01
CA HIS A 84 19.52 -5.89 -0.08
C HIS A 84 19.01 -7.21 -0.67
N GLU A 85 19.85 -7.83 -1.47
CA GLU A 85 19.57 -9.13 -2.08
C GLU A 85 19.54 -10.21 -1.01
N SER A 86 18.41 -10.90 -0.89
CA SER A 86 18.24 -12.01 0.03
C SER A 86 17.87 -13.25 -0.77
N GLY A 87 18.87 -13.97 -1.28
CA GLY A 87 18.71 -15.23 -2.01
C GLY A 87 18.33 -15.09 -3.48
N ASN A 88 17.82 -16.19 -4.06
CA ASN A 88 17.54 -16.31 -5.50
C ASN A 88 16.45 -15.32 -5.94
N ALA A 89 16.74 -14.53 -6.96
CA ALA A 89 15.75 -13.68 -7.62
C ALA A 89 14.62 -14.55 -8.18
N LYS A 90 13.38 -14.27 -7.75
CA LYS A 90 12.20 -14.93 -8.31
C LYS A 90 11.93 -14.34 -9.71
N PRO A 91 11.85 -15.15 -10.78
CA PRO A 91 11.51 -14.66 -12.11
C PRO A 91 10.20 -13.88 -12.10
N GLY A 92 10.19 -12.72 -12.74
CA GLY A 92 8.99 -11.87 -12.82
C GLY A 92 8.65 -11.08 -11.55
N TYR A 93 9.46 -11.15 -10.49
CA TYR A 93 9.30 -10.28 -9.33
C TYR A 93 9.56 -8.82 -9.71
N ARG A 94 8.64 -7.92 -9.32
CA ARG A 94 8.60 -6.49 -9.69
C ARG A 94 8.97 -5.56 -8.52
N GLY A 95 9.59 -6.11 -7.48
CA GLY A 95 9.71 -5.45 -6.18
C GLY A 95 8.39 -5.38 -5.42
N CYS A 96 8.36 -4.60 -4.34
CA CYS A 96 7.12 -4.25 -3.65
C CYS A 96 6.94 -2.73 -3.58
N VAL A 97 5.69 -2.30 -3.39
CA VAL A 97 5.35 -0.90 -3.14
C VAL A 97 4.85 -0.72 -1.73
N GLN A 98 5.32 0.33 -1.09
CA GLN A 98 4.75 0.89 0.12
C GLN A 98 3.92 2.11 -0.28
N ILE A 99 2.60 2.00 -0.12
CA ILE A 99 1.68 3.12 -0.23
C ILE A 99 1.57 3.81 1.11
N LYS A 100 1.68 5.13 1.10
CA LYS A 100 1.43 6.00 2.25
C LYS A 100 0.29 6.94 1.92
N TYR A 101 -0.59 7.16 2.89
CA TYR A 101 -1.61 8.20 2.80
C TYR A 101 -1.51 9.11 4.02
N PHE A 102 -1.19 10.40 3.78
CA PHE A 102 -0.87 11.38 4.81
C PHE A 102 -2.11 11.96 5.48
N ASP A 103 -2.85 11.09 6.14
CA ASP A 103 -3.97 11.43 7.01
C ASP A 103 -4.17 10.31 8.04
N VAL A 104 -3.88 10.61 9.30
CA VAL A 104 -4.03 9.63 10.39
C VAL A 104 -5.49 9.21 10.59
N ASN A 105 -6.46 10.05 10.20
CA ASN A 105 -7.86 9.74 10.40
C ASN A 105 -8.33 8.61 9.47
N ILE A 106 -7.78 8.50 8.26
CA ILE A 106 -8.12 7.39 7.36
C ILE A 106 -7.66 6.05 7.96
N LYS A 107 -6.46 6.00 8.56
CA LYS A 107 -6.02 4.82 9.31
C LYS A 107 -6.98 4.48 10.46
N ARG A 108 -7.38 5.48 11.25
CA ARG A 108 -8.32 5.28 12.38
C ARG A 108 -9.65 4.72 11.90
N VAL A 109 -10.21 5.25 10.80
CA VAL A 109 -11.46 4.73 10.21
C VAL A 109 -11.34 3.25 9.84
N LEU A 110 -10.21 2.82 9.27
CA LEU A 110 -10.00 1.39 8.98
C LEU A 110 -9.94 0.55 10.26
N LEU A 111 -9.23 1.01 11.29
CA LEU A 111 -9.14 0.30 12.57
C LEU A 111 -10.50 0.19 13.28
N GLU A 112 -11.30 1.25 13.28
CA GLU A 112 -12.67 1.21 13.79
C GLU A 112 -13.56 0.29 12.95
N GLY A 113 -13.36 0.25 11.63
CA GLY A 113 -14.04 -0.68 10.74
C GLY A 113 -13.84 -2.15 11.13
N LYS A 114 -12.64 -2.53 11.59
CA LYS A 114 -12.37 -3.87 12.13
C LYS A 114 -13.14 -4.12 13.43
N LYS A 115 -13.12 -3.17 14.37
CA LYS A 115 -13.83 -3.30 15.66
C LYS A 115 -15.33 -3.48 15.45
N ILE A 116 -15.94 -2.69 14.56
CA ILE A 116 -17.35 -2.82 14.20
C ILE A 116 -17.65 -4.19 13.60
N LEU A 117 -16.75 -4.71 12.75
CA LEU A 117 -16.91 -6.04 12.19
C LEU A 117 -16.86 -7.13 13.27
N ALA A 118 -15.92 -7.04 14.22
CA ALA A 118 -15.82 -8.00 15.32
C ALA A 118 -17.12 -8.04 16.15
N ILE A 119 -17.63 -6.87 16.54
CA ILE A 119 -18.91 -6.74 17.26
C ILE A 119 -20.06 -7.37 16.47
N LYS A 120 -20.14 -7.12 15.16
CA LYS A 120 -21.18 -7.72 14.29
C LYS A 120 -21.09 -9.24 14.18
N LEU A 121 -19.91 -9.81 14.36
CA LEU A 121 -19.68 -11.25 14.34
C LEU A 121 -19.81 -11.90 15.73
N GLY A 122 -20.07 -11.11 16.79
CA GLY A 122 -20.12 -11.62 18.17
C GLY A 122 -18.76 -12.02 18.72
N LEU A 123 -17.68 -11.43 18.21
CA LEU A 123 -16.29 -11.60 18.67
C LEU A 123 -15.87 -10.51 19.65
#